data_AF-A0A2I0JUY0-F1
#
_entry.id   AF-A0A2I0JUY0-F1
#
_cell.length_a   1.000
_cell.length_b   1.000
_cell.length_c   1.000
_cell.angle_alpha   90.00
_cell.angle_beta   90.00
_cell.angle_gamma   90.00
#
_symmetry.space_group_name_H-M   'P 1'
#
loop_
_entity.id
_entity.type
_entity.pdbx_description
1 polymer ?
#
loop_
_entity_poly.entity_id
_entity_poly.type
_entity_poly.pdbx_seq_one_letter_code
_entity_poly.pdbx_strand_id
1 'polypeptide(L)'
;DEVKVAGGQVEPPGMHIIYLPYADDIRPIEEFQMSPENPVPRASDEQIDKAAALMKRIDLKGFSITQLSNPALQRHYAVLQALALEEDELPETKDETLPDEEGMSRPTVVNAIDQFKHSVYGDQYEARSSAGDDNMSEASKKRKASAGNAVKECENYNWAEMAESGKLTTLTVVELKYYLTAHNLPVSGKKEDLISRIKMHLRK
;
A
#
# COMPACT_ATOMS: atom_id res chain seq x y z
N ASP A 1 19.32 -28.35 -26.99
CA ASP A 1 18.45 -29.53 -27.16
C ASP A 1 17.02 -29.10 -27.38
N GLU A 2 16.58 -29.14 -28.64
CA GLU A 2 15.24 -28.74 -29.11
C GLU A 2 14.15 -29.76 -28.71
N VAL A 3 14.56 -30.91 -28.18
CA VAL A 3 13.70 -32.03 -27.77
C VAL A 3 13.99 -32.35 -26.31
N LYS A 4 12.97 -32.33 -25.44
CA LYS A 4 13.06 -32.92 -24.10
C LYS A 4 12.81 -34.43 -24.17
N VAL A 5 13.33 -35.15 -23.17
CA VAL A 5 13.38 -36.62 -22.99
C VAL A 5 12.10 -37.41 -23.37
N ALA A 6 10.93 -36.78 -23.46
CA ALA A 6 9.66 -37.40 -23.87
C ALA A 6 9.30 -37.28 -25.36
N GLY A 7 10.19 -36.78 -26.22
CA GLY A 7 9.97 -36.71 -27.69
C GLY A 7 9.07 -35.55 -28.16
N GLY A 8 8.67 -34.64 -27.26
CA GLY A 8 7.98 -33.41 -27.61
C GLY A 8 8.96 -32.31 -28.02
N GLN A 9 8.67 -31.63 -29.13
CA GLN A 9 9.38 -30.43 -29.55
C GLN A 9 8.94 -29.24 -28.68
N VAL A 10 9.89 -28.64 -27.96
CA VAL A 10 9.60 -27.49 -27.07
C VAL A 10 9.73 -26.17 -27.82
N GLU A 11 10.75 -26.06 -28.67
CA GLU A 11 11.02 -24.88 -29.49
C GLU A 11 11.08 -25.32 -30.96
N PRO A 12 10.17 -24.82 -31.82
CA PRO A 12 10.18 -25.17 -33.24
C PRO A 12 11.33 -24.45 -33.97
N PRO A 13 12.00 -25.10 -34.95
CA PRO A 13 13.00 -24.45 -35.77
C PRO A 13 12.31 -23.42 -36.68
N GLY A 14 12.88 -22.22 -36.75
CA GLY A 14 12.33 -21.16 -37.59
C GLY A 14 12.80 -19.77 -37.19
N MET A 15 11.94 -18.78 -37.43
CA MET A 15 12.18 -17.38 -37.10
C MET A 15 11.05 -16.86 -36.22
N HIS A 16 11.40 -16.23 -35.10
CA HIS A 16 10.46 -15.52 -34.24
C HIS A 16 10.30 -14.08 -34.75
N ILE A 17 9.10 -13.73 -35.21
CA ILE A 17 8.81 -12.38 -35.71
C ILE A 17 8.52 -11.47 -34.51
N ILE A 18 9.49 -10.63 -34.17
CA ILE A 18 9.37 -9.63 -33.09
C ILE A 18 8.88 -8.32 -33.71
N TYR A 19 7.69 -7.88 -33.33
CA TYR A 19 7.16 -6.58 -33.74
C TYR A 19 7.88 -5.46 -32.97
N LEU A 20 8.48 -4.53 -33.71
CA LEU A 20 9.07 -3.32 -33.12
C LEU A 20 8.02 -2.21 -33.07
N PRO A 21 7.88 -1.52 -31.92
CA PRO A 21 6.91 -0.43 -31.78
C PRO A 21 7.26 0.76 -32.69
N TYR A 22 6.24 1.45 -33.20
CA TYR A 22 6.40 2.76 -33.84
C TYR A 22 6.59 3.86 -32.78
N ALA A 23 6.91 5.07 -33.24
CA ALA A 23 7.04 6.23 -32.35
C ALA A 23 5.75 6.49 -31.53
N ASP A 24 4.57 6.24 -32.11
CA ASP A 24 3.27 6.43 -31.45
C ASP A 24 2.99 5.40 -30.33
N ASP A 25 3.63 4.23 -30.38
CA ASP A 25 3.49 3.18 -29.36
C ASP A 25 4.35 3.46 -28.12
N ILE A 26 5.39 4.28 -28.26
CA ILE A 26 6.32 4.62 -27.17
C ILE A 26 5.69 5.69 -26.29
N ARG A 27 5.47 5.35 -25.01
CA ARG A 27 4.96 6.30 -24.01
C ARG A 27 6.13 7.02 -23.32
N PRO A 28 6.14 8.37 -23.25
CA PRO A 28 7.16 9.09 -22.51
C PRO A 28 7.02 8.80 -21.02
N ILE A 29 8.15 8.68 -20.32
CA ILE A 29 8.17 8.45 -18.87
C ILE A 29 7.74 9.75 -18.18
N GLU A 30 6.91 9.63 -17.17
CA GLU A 30 6.54 10.74 -16.30
C GLU A 30 7.79 11.24 -15.53
N GLU A 31 8.30 12.43 -15.89
CA GLU A 31 9.54 13.04 -15.34
C GLU A 31 9.46 13.42 -13.85
N PHE A 32 8.35 13.14 -13.16
CA PHE A 32 8.05 13.58 -11.80
C PHE A 32 9.08 13.16 -10.74
N GLN A 33 10.02 12.28 -11.05
CA GLN A 33 11.05 11.79 -10.12
C GLN A 33 12.49 12.14 -10.52
N MET A 34 12.70 12.84 -11.65
CA MET A 34 14.04 13.15 -12.16
C MET A 34 14.26 14.66 -12.22
N SER A 35 14.28 15.31 -11.05
CA SER A 35 14.87 16.65 -10.95
C SER A 35 16.38 16.51 -10.76
N PRO A 36 17.23 17.32 -11.42
CA PRO A 36 18.67 17.32 -11.15
C PRO A 36 19.00 17.63 -9.68
N GLU A 37 18.05 18.22 -8.96
CA GLU A 37 18.13 18.54 -7.53
C GLU A 37 17.79 17.35 -6.61
N ASN A 38 17.08 16.32 -7.11
CA ASN A 38 16.69 15.12 -6.37
C ASN A 38 17.07 13.86 -7.19
N PRO A 39 18.32 13.34 -7.05
CA PRO A 39 18.71 12.12 -7.73
C PRO A 39 17.86 10.93 -7.27
N VAL A 40 17.57 10.01 -8.19
CA VAL A 40 16.84 8.78 -7.89
C VAL A 40 17.56 8.04 -6.74
N PRO A 41 16.88 7.72 -5.63
CA PRO A 41 17.49 7.04 -4.51
C PRO A 41 17.99 5.66 -4.97
N ARG A 42 19.25 5.36 -4.66
CA ARG A 42 19.85 4.05 -4.91
C ARG A 42 19.85 3.22 -3.63
N ALA A 43 19.55 1.95 -3.78
CA ALA A 43 19.66 0.98 -2.69
C ALA A 43 21.12 0.78 -2.29
N SER A 44 21.35 0.48 -1.01
CA SER A 44 22.66 0.06 -0.52
C SER A 44 22.94 -1.41 -0.88
N ASP A 45 24.22 -1.80 -0.88
CA ASP A 45 24.63 -3.19 -1.16
C ASP A 45 23.96 -4.18 -0.19
N GLU A 46 23.81 -3.82 1.09
CA GLU A 46 23.12 -4.64 2.09
C GLU A 46 21.63 -4.86 1.76
N GLN A 47 20.96 -3.83 1.23
CA GLN A 47 19.55 -3.94 0.81
C GLN A 47 19.42 -4.85 -0.41
N ILE A 48 20.36 -4.76 -1.35
CA ILE A 48 20.42 -5.60 -2.55
C ILE A 48 20.66 -7.06 -2.16
N ASP A 49 21.58 -7.34 -1.24
CA ASP A 49 21.89 -8.69 -0.78
C ASP A 49 20.69 -9.36 -0.09
N LYS A 50 19.99 -8.62 0.77
CA LYS A 50 18.77 -9.10 1.44
C LYS A 50 17.63 -9.31 0.44
N ALA A 51 17.48 -8.44 -0.56
CA ALA A 51 16.51 -8.64 -1.64
C ALA A 51 16.83 -9.87 -2.49
N ALA A 52 18.11 -10.08 -2.84
CA ALA A 52 18.55 -11.25 -3.59
C ALA A 52 18.33 -12.55 -2.80
N ALA A 53 18.53 -12.53 -1.48
CA ALA A 53 18.22 -13.65 -0.61
C ALA A 53 16.71 -13.97 -0.59
N LEU A 54 15.85 -12.94 -0.54
CA LEU A 54 14.39 -13.09 -0.64
C LEU A 54 13.99 -13.70 -1.99
N MET A 55 14.47 -13.14 -3.10
CA MET A 55 14.17 -13.62 -4.46
C MET A 55 14.51 -15.11 -4.63
N LYS A 56 15.66 -15.56 -4.10
CA LYS A 56 16.05 -16.98 -4.14
C LYS A 56 15.10 -17.91 -3.36
N ARG A 57 14.37 -17.39 -2.37
CA ARG A 57 13.42 -18.17 -1.56
C ARG A 57 12.05 -18.28 -2.21
N ILE A 58 11.64 -17.27 -2.97
CA ILE A 58 10.36 -17.21 -3.68
C ILE A 58 10.47 -17.62 -5.15
N ASP A 59 11.66 -18.03 -5.59
CA ASP A 59 11.93 -18.44 -6.97
C ASP A 59 11.11 -19.67 -7.38
N LEU A 60 10.29 -19.51 -8.43
CA LEU A 60 9.47 -20.55 -9.02
C LEU A 60 10.32 -21.39 -9.97
N LYS A 61 10.92 -22.45 -9.43
CA LYS A 61 11.76 -23.36 -10.22
C LYS A 61 10.96 -24.05 -11.32
N GLY A 62 11.44 -23.92 -12.56
CA GLY A 62 10.86 -24.63 -13.70
C GLY A 62 9.49 -24.09 -14.15
N PHE A 63 9.28 -22.78 -13.98
CA PHE A 63 8.09 -22.10 -14.50
C PHE A 63 7.89 -22.38 -16.00
N SER A 64 6.67 -22.78 -16.35
CA SER A 64 6.22 -22.92 -17.73
C SER A 64 4.90 -22.19 -17.92
N ILE A 65 4.74 -21.51 -19.04
CA ILE A 65 3.53 -20.74 -19.38
C ILE A 65 2.29 -21.66 -19.40
N THR A 66 2.47 -22.94 -19.71
CA THR A 66 1.40 -23.94 -19.75
C THR A 66 0.93 -24.42 -18.37
N GLN A 67 1.57 -24.02 -17.28
CA GLN A 67 1.21 -24.44 -15.92
C GLN A 67 0.06 -23.65 -15.32
N LEU A 68 -0.25 -22.47 -15.87
CA LEU A 68 -1.28 -21.58 -15.35
C LEU A 68 -2.45 -21.53 -16.32
N SER A 69 -3.61 -21.99 -15.86
CA SER A 69 -4.86 -21.94 -16.62
C SER A 69 -5.54 -20.59 -16.47
N ASN A 70 -6.27 -20.13 -17.50
CA ASN A 70 -7.12 -18.94 -17.39
C ASN A 70 -8.36 -19.25 -16.51
N PRO A 71 -8.50 -18.65 -15.32
CA PRO A 71 -9.59 -18.98 -14.38
C PRO A 71 -10.97 -18.66 -14.94
N ALA A 72 -11.11 -17.58 -15.73
CA ALA A 72 -12.37 -17.20 -16.35
C ALA A 72 -12.83 -18.23 -17.38
N LEU A 73 -11.89 -18.76 -18.19
CA LEU A 73 -12.20 -19.82 -19.14
C LEU A 73 -12.51 -21.14 -18.44
N GLN A 74 -11.74 -21.52 -17.42
CA GLN A 74 -12.00 -22.73 -16.64
C GLN A 74 -13.40 -22.70 -16.03
N ARG A 75 -13.77 -21.58 -15.39
CA ARG A 75 -15.10 -21.38 -14.83
C ARG A 75 -16.19 -21.43 -15.90
N HIS A 76 -15.97 -20.77 -17.04
CA HIS A 76 -16.95 -20.76 -18.13
C HIS A 76 -17.27 -22.17 -18.63
N TYR A 77 -16.25 -22.97 -18.93
CA TYR A 77 -16.46 -24.33 -19.43
C TYR A 77 -16.99 -25.29 -18.36
N ALA A 78 -16.58 -25.13 -17.10
CA ALA A 78 -17.10 -25.93 -16.00
C ALA A 78 -18.61 -25.72 -15.81
N VAL A 79 -19.08 -24.46 -15.87
CA VAL A 79 -20.51 -24.14 -15.82
C VAL A 79 -21.25 -24.67 -17.05
N LEU A 80 -20.66 -24.54 -18.24
CA LEU A 80 -21.27 -25.04 -19.48
C LEU A 80 -21.43 -26.57 -19.45
N GLN A 81 -20.44 -27.28 -18.91
CA GLN A 81 -20.47 -28.73 -18.72
C GLN A 81 -21.55 -29.14 -17.71
N ALA A 82 -21.64 -28.47 -16.56
CA ALA A 82 -22.67 -28.73 -15.55
C ALA A 82 -24.08 -28.56 -16.13
N LEU A 83 -24.29 -27.49 -16.92
CA LEU A 83 -25.56 -27.26 -17.60
C LEU A 83 -25.87 -28.35 -18.65
N ALA A 84 -24.87 -28.85 -19.35
CA ALA A 84 -25.04 -29.92 -20.35
C ALA A 84 -25.31 -31.30 -19.71
N LEU A 85 -24.84 -31.53 -18.49
CA LEU A 85 -25.05 -32.75 -17.71
C LEU A 85 -26.26 -32.68 -16.77
N GLU A 86 -26.98 -31.56 -16.77
CA GLU A 86 -28.12 -31.28 -15.88
C GLU A 86 -27.74 -31.40 -14.39
N GLU A 87 -26.53 -30.97 -14.04
CA GLU A 87 -26.06 -30.90 -12.65
C GLU A 87 -26.61 -29.65 -11.95
N ASP A 88 -27.16 -29.82 -10.74
CA ASP A 88 -27.75 -28.73 -9.94
C ASP A 88 -26.69 -27.87 -9.23
N GLU A 89 -25.45 -28.37 -9.10
CA GLU A 89 -24.37 -27.70 -8.40
C GLU A 89 -23.40 -27.03 -9.38
N LEU A 90 -23.03 -25.78 -9.10
CA LEU A 90 -22.02 -25.10 -9.89
C LEU A 90 -20.64 -25.58 -9.46
N PRO A 91 -19.82 -26.13 -10.39
CA PRO A 91 -18.50 -26.61 -10.05
C PRO A 91 -17.58 -25.45 -9.62
N GLU A 92 -16.87 -25.66 -8.51
CA GLU A 92 -15.86 -24.73 -8.02
C GLU A 92 -14.55 -24.93 -8.81
N THR A 93 -14.11 -23.89 -9.50
CA THR A 93 -12.84 -23.91 -10.24
C THR A 93 -11.75 -23.22 -9.43
N LYS A 94 -10.65 -23.94 -9.18
CA LYS A 94 -9.48 -23.40 -8.49
C LYS A 94 -8.77 -22.36 -9.36
N ASP A 95 -8.54 -21.17 -8.79
CA ASP A 95 -7.72 -20.14 -9.43
C ASP A 95 -6.24 -20.40 -9.16
N GLU A 96 -5.50 -20.75 -10.21
CA GLU A 96 -4.07 -21.01 -10.16
C GLU A 96 -3.23 -19.72 -10.24
N THR A 97 -3.84 -18.58 -10.54
CA THR A 97 -3.16 -17.27 -10.65
C THR A 97 -2.94 -16.60 -9.30
N LEU A 98 -3.62 -17.07 -8.25
CA LEU A 98 -3.43 -16.57 -6.89
C LEU A 98 -2.08 -17.03 -6.31
N PRO A 99 -1.41 -16.21 -5.51
CA PRO A 99 -0.18 -16.60 -4.83
C PRO A 99 -0.39 -17.81 -3.90
N ASP A 100 0.63 -18.66 -3.81
CA ASP A 100 0.65 -19.78 -2.85
C ASP A 100 0.81 -19.26 -1.41
N GLU A 101 -0.32 -19.10 -0.71
CA GLU A 101 -0.34 -18.61 0.67
C GLU A 101 0.42 -19.52 1.63
N GLU A 102 0.31 -20.84 1.46
CA GLU A 102 0.99 -21.82 2.30
C GLU A 102 2.51 -21.72 2.11
N GLY A 103 2.97 -21.66 0.85
CA GLY A 103 4.36 -21.45 0.49
C GLY A 103 4.94 -20.14 1.04
N MET A 104 4.16 -19.06 0.98
CA MET A 104 4.55 -17.74 1.48
C MET A 104 4.57 -17.64 3.01
N SER A 105 3.72 -18.39 3.70
CA SER A 105 3.69 -18.44 5.17
C SER A 105 4.86 -19.21 5.80
N ARG A 106 5.70 -19.87 4.99
CA ARG A 106 6.84 -20.63 5.49
C ARG A 106 7.78 -19.70 6.26
N PRO A 107 8.28 -20.12 7.44
CA PRO A 107 9.06 -19.26 8.32
C PRO A 107 10.36 -18.75 7.66
N THR A 108 10.91 -19.50 6.71
CA THR A 108 12.10 -19.11 5.93
C THR A 108 11.82 -17.93 4.99
N VAL A 109 10.63 -17.88 4.39
CA VAL A 109 10.19 -16.80 3.50
C VAL A 109 9.83 -15.58 4.32
N VAL A 110 9.04 -15.76 5.39
CA VAL A 110 8.65 -14.69 6.32
C VAL A 110 9.87 -14.00 6.92
N ASN A 111 10.87 -14.76 7.40
CA ASN A 111 12.09 -14.18 7.94
C ASN A 111 12.89 -13.40 6.88
N ALA A 112 12.97 -13.89 5.63
CA ALA A 112 13.63 -13.16 4.55
C ALA A 112 12.90 -11.85 4.20
N ILE A 113 11.55 -11.87 4.20
CA ILE A 113 10.71 -10.69 4.02
C ILE A 113 10.96 -9.68 5.14
N ASP A 114 10.99 -10.13 6.38
CA ASP A 114 11.18 -9.26 7.54
C ASP A 114 12.58 -8.66 7.53
N GLN A 115 13.63 -9.43 7.27
CA GLN A 115 15.00 -8.91 7.15
C GLN A 115 15.11 -7.82 6.07
N PHE A 116 14.46 -8.02 4.93
CA PHE A 116 14.43 -7.02 3.86
C PHE A 116 13.65 -5.76 4.30
N LYS A 117 12.48 -5.92 4.91
CA LYS A 117 11.68 -4.80 5.45
C LYS A 117 12.46 -3.95 6.44
N HIS A 118 13.12 -4.58 7.42
CA HIS A 118 13.92 -3.86 8.42
C HIS A 118 15.08 -3.10 7.76
N SER A 119 15.69 -3.65 6.70
CA SER A 119 16.79 -3.01 5.98
C SER A 119 16.39 -1.77 5.17
N VAL A 120 15.13 -1.69 4.74
CA VAL A 120 14.63 -0.60 3.89
C VAL A 120 13.89 0.44 4.72
N TYR A 121 13.03 0.01 5.63
CA TYR A 121 12.13 0.90 6.35
C TYR A 121 12.53 1.15 7.82
N GLY A 122 13.47 0.38 8.37
CA GLY A 122 13.88 0.47 9.78
C GLY A 122 12.80 0.04 10.78
N ASP A 123 13.09 0.21 12.08
CA ASP A 123 12.23 -0.25 13.19
C ASP A 123 10.95 0.60 13.40
N GLN A 124 10.85 1.74 12.71
CA GLN A 124 9.74 2.70 12.85
C GLN A 124 8.63 2.49 11.81
N TYR A 125 8.73 1.45 10.98
CA TYR A 125 7.75 1.21 9.92
C TYR A 125 6.54 0.45 10.44
N GLU A 126 5.52 1.21 10.87
CA GLU A 126 4.17 0.68 10.90
C GLU A 126 3.66 0.61 9.47
N ALA A 127 3.74 -0.58 8.87
CA ALA A 127 3.02 -0.86 7.65
C ALA A 127 1.57 -0.42 7.85
N ARG A 128 1.08 0.52 7.03
CA ARG A 128 -0.37 0.72 6.90
C ARG A 128 -0.92 -0.64 6.52
N SER A 129 -1.56 -1.33 7.46
CA SER A 129 -2.21 -2.61 7.24
C SER A 129 -3.26 -2.43 6.16
N SER A 130 -2.87 -2.67 4.92
CA SER A 130 -3.76 -2.87 3.78
C SER A 130 -3.85 -4.37 3.55
N ALA A 131 -4.43 -5.06 4.52
CA ALA A 131 -4.97 -6.41 4.41
C ALA A 131 -6.02 -6.51 5.53
N GLY A 132 -7.26 -6.82 5.15
CA GLY A 132 -8.42 -6.77 6.02
C GLY A 132 -8.26 -7.67 7.25
N ASP A 133 -8.35 -7.06 8.42
CA ASP A 133 -8.88 -7.72 9.60
C ASP A 133 -9.89 -6.77 10.24
N ASP A 134 -11.14 -7.14 10.02
CA ASP A 134 -12.34 -6.42 10.36
C ASP A 134 -12.69 -6.76 11.81
N ASN A 135 -12.11 -6.05 12.80
CA ASN A 135 -12.69 -5.83 14.14
C ASN A 135 -11.79 -5.03 15.10
N MET A 136 -11.49 -3.77 14.79
CA MET A 136 -11.18 -2.80 15.86
C MET A 136 -11.78 -1.43 15.57
N SER A 137 -12.67 -1.02 16.47
CA SER A 137 -13.57 0.14 16.41
C SER A 137 -13.00 1.41 15.74
N GLU A 138 -13.76 1.93 14.77
CA GLU A 138 -13.57 3.20 14.06
C GLU A 138 -13.41 4.45 14.96
N ALA A 139 -13.83 4.37 16.23
CA ALA A 139 -13.80 5.48 17.16
C ALA A 139 -12.38 5.93 17.56
N SER A 140 -11.40 5.02 17.54
CA SER A 140 -10.03 5.29 17.98
C SER A 140 -9.13 5.87 16.87
N LYS A 141 -9.36 5.48 15.61
CA LYS A 141 -8.60 6.00 14.46
C LYS A 141 -8.93 7.47 14.15
N LYS A 142 -10.19 7.90 14.29
CA LYS A 142 -10.57 9.31 14.10
C LYS A 142 -9.95 10.27 15.12
N ARG A 143 -9.69 9.82 16.37
CA ARG A 143 -9.05 10.66 17.40
C ARG A 143 -7.55 10.86 17.17
N LYS A 144 -6.82 9.85 16.67
CA LYS A 144 -5.36 9.97 16.45
C LYS A 144 -5.01 10.76 15.19
N ALA A 145 -5.80 10.66 14.11
CA ALA A 145 -5.60 11.44 12.89
C ALA A 145 -5.99 12.93 13.05
N SER A 146 -7.04 13.23 13.81
CA SER A 146 -7.45 14.62 14.09
C SER A 146 -6.48 15.35 15.03
N ALA A 147 -5.91 14.65 16.02
CA ALA A 147 -4.89 15.22 16.91
C ALA A 147 -3.57 15.53 16.15
N GLY A 148 -3.11 14.64 15.27
CA GLY A 148 -1.88 14.87 14.50
C GLY A 148 -1.97 16.04 13.51
N ASN A 149 -3.14 16.30 12.93
CA ASN A 149 -3.35 17.45 12.06
C ASN A 149 -3.56 18.75 12.85
N ALA A 150 -4.20 18.66 14.03
CA ALA A 150 -4.41 19.80 14.91
C ALA A 150 -3.10 20.33 15.52
N VAL A 151 -2.12 19.48 15.83
CA VAL A 151 -0.81 19.91 16.36
C VAL A 151 -0.02 20.71 15.33
N LYS A 152 0.00 20.26 14.07
CA LYS A 152 0.69 20.97 12.97
C LYS A 152 0.06 22.33 12.67
N GLU A 153 -1.27 22.39 12.61
CA GLU A 153 -1.98 23.65 12.42
C GLU A 153 -1.90 24.56 13.66
N CYS A 154 -1.78 24.02 14.88
CA CYS A 154 -1.57 24.81 16.09
C CYS A 154 -0.21 25.51 16.11
N GLU A 155 0.85 24.87 15.61
CA GLU A 155 2.20 25.45 15.54
C GLU A 155 2.33 26.60 14.53
N ASN A 156 1.47 26.64 13.50
CA ASN A 156 1.47 27.70 12.49
C ASN A 156 1.04 29.08 13.03
N TYR A 157 0.42 29.13 14.22
CA TYR A 157 -0.20 30.33 14.75
C TYR A 157 0.44 30.77 16.07
N ASN A 158 0.80 32.06 16.20
CA ASN A 158 1.28 32.62 17.46
C ASN A 158 0.11 32.98 18.39
N TRP A 159 -0.37 31.98 19.14
CA TRP A 159 -1.57 32.09 19.98
C TRP A 159 -1.45 33.10 21.12
N ALA A 160 -0.25 33.34 21.65
CA ALA A 160 -0.01 34.29 22.73
C ALA A 160 -0.29 35.74 22.28
N GLU A 161 0.26 36.15 21.14
CA GLU A 161 0.02 37.49 20.58
C GLU A 161 -1.42 37.69 20.13
N MET A 162 -2.07 36.64 19.62
CA MET A 162 -3.48 36.71 19.20
C MET A 162 -4.44 36.82 20.38
N ALA A 163 -4.10 36.25 21.53
CA ALA A 163 -4.88 36.35 22.75
C ALA A 163 -4.84 37.76 23.36
N GLU A 164 -3.67 38.40 23.34
CA GLU A 164 -3.46 39.77 23.83
C GLU A 164 -4.02 40.83 22.88
N SER A 165 -3.85 40.65 21.56
CA SER A 165 -4.35 41.60 20.54
C SER A 165 -5.85 41.50 20.26
N GLY A 166 -6.56 40.57 20.91
CA GLY A 166 -8.01 40.40 20.75
C GLY A 166 -8.44 39.78 19.42
N LYS A 167 -7.50 39.33 18.57
CA LYS A 167 -7.76 38.74 17.25
C LYS A 167 -8.33 37.31 17.30
N LEU A 168 -8.42 36.68 18.47
CA LEU A 168 -9.10 35.38 18.60
C LEU A 168 -10.59 35.40 18.21
N THR A 169 -11.23 36.58 18.19
CA THR A 169 -12.63 36.74 17.77
C THR A 169 -12.82 36.64 16.25
N THR A 170 -11.77 36.92 15.47
CA THR A 170 -11.81 36.85 14.00
C THR A 170 -11.56 35.44 13.47
N LEU A 171 -10.92 34.57 14.24
CA LEU A 171 -10.68 33.16 13.87
C LEU A 171 -11.99 32.37 13.79
N THR A 172 -12.02 31.36 12.93
CA THR A 172 -13.17 30.46 12.77
C THR A 172 -13.27 29.47 13.94
N VAL A 173 -14.46 28.94 14.18
CA VAL A 173 -14.69 27.93 15.26
C VAL A 173 -13.84 26.67 15.03
N VAL A 174 -13.49 26.36 13.79
CA VAL A 174 -12.67 25.21 13.41
C VAL A 174 -11.21 25.42 13.84
N GLU A 175 -10.65 26.61 13.61
CA GLU A 175 -9.28 26.96 14.00
C GLU A 175 -9.11 26.98 15.52
N LEU A 176 -10.09 27.52 16.26
CA LEU A 176 -10.08 27.51 17.73
C LEU A 176 -10.14 26.08 18.29
N LYS A 177 -10.78 25.14 17.58
CA LYS A 177 -10.81 23.73 17.98
C LYS A 177 -9.49 23.01 17.72
N TYR A 178 -8.66 23.45 16.78
CA TYR A 178 -7.32 22.86 16.59
C TYR A 178 -6.44 23.08 17.82
N TYR A 179 -6.36 24.31 18.34
CA TYR A 179 -5.63 24.61 19.57
C TYR A 179 -6.14 23.81 20.77
N LEU A 180 -7.47 23.78 20.96
CA LEU A 180 -8.07 23.03 22.08
C LEU A 180 -7.84 21.52 21.96
N THR A 181 -7.87 20.97 20.73
CA THR A 181 -7.59 19.54 20.50
C THR A 181 -6.12 19.22 20.71
N ALA A 182 -5.20 20.09 20.27
CA ALA A 182 -3.76 19.94 20.47
C ALA A 182 -3.36 19.98 21.95
N HIS A 183 -4.01 20.84 22.74
CA HIS A 183 -3.77 20.95 24.19
C HIS A 183 -4.69 20.06 25.05
N ASN A 184 -5.40 19.09 24.44
CA ASN A 184 -6.33 18.17 25.13
C ASN A 184 -7.39 18.88 26.00
N LEU A 185 -7.85 20.05 25.57
CA LEU A 185 -8.89 20.83 26.22
C LEU A 185 -10.29 20.54 25.64
N PRO A 186 -11.36 20.71 26.41
CA PRO A 186 -12.73 20.49 25.92
C PRO A 186 -13.09 21.40 24.74
N VAL A 187 -13.49 20.80 23.61
CA VAL A 187 -13.90 21.49 22.36
C VAL A 187 -15.40 21.80 22.28
N SER A 188 -16.14 21.57 23.38
CA SER A 188 -17.58 21.84 23.46
C SER A 188 -17.85 23.27 23.91
N GLY A 189 -18.83 23.93 23.29
CA GLY A 189 -19.28 25.29 23.61
C GLY A 189 -19.53 26.19 22.40
N LYS A 190 -20.06 27.39 22.66
CA LYS A 190 -20.17 28.46 21.66
C LYS A 190 -18.79 29.07 21.40
N LYS A 191 -18.64 29.82 20.30
CA LYS A 191 -17.36 30.43 19.90
C LYS A 191 -16.69 31.22 21.04
N GLU A 192 -17.48 31.96 21.82
CA GLU A 192 -17.02 32.77 22.96
C GLU A 192 -16.46 31.92 24.11
N ASP A 193 -17.03 30.74 24.36
CA ASP A 193 -16.57 29.81 25.39
C ASP A 193 -15.20 29.21 25.02
N LEU A 194 -15.01 28.91 23.73
CA LEU A 194 -13.74 28.39 23.20
C LEU A 194 -12.64 29.45 23.32
N ILE A 195 -12.92 30.71 22.97
CA ILE A 195 -11.98 31.83 23.10
C ILE A 195 -11.61 32.08 24.56
N SER A 196 -12.60 32.05 25.47
CA SER A 196 -12.38 32.24 26.90
C SER A 196 -11.47 31.15 27.48
N ARG A 197 -11.67 29.90 27.05
CA ARG A 197 -10.85 28.75 27.46
C ARG A 197 -9.41 28.84 26.97
N ILE A 198 -9.20 29.30 25.75
CA ILE A 198 -7.85 29.55 25.18
C ILE A 198 -7.14 30.68 25.95
N LYS A 199 -7.82 31.80 26.21
CA LYS A 199 -7.26 32.91 26.99
C LYS A 199 -6.92 32.51 28.42
N MET A 200 -7.75 31.69 29.06
CA MET A 200 -7.45 31.16 30.40
C MET A 200 -6.26 30.21 30.41
N HIS A 201 -6.09 29.40 29.37
CA HIS A 201 -4.95 28.49 29.25
C HIS A 201 -3.62 29.25 29.05
N LEU A 202 -3.64 30.32 28.25
CA LEU A 202 -2.45 31.14 27.97
C LEU A 202 -2.07 32.11 29.09
N ARG A 203 -3.00 32.44 29.99
CA ARG A 203 -2.75 33.31 31.15
C ARG A 203 -2.18 32.54 32.36
N LYS A 204 -2.10 31.21 32.27
CA LYS A 204 -1.62 30.32 33.32
C LYS A 204 -0.16 29.96 33.07
#